data_AF-A0A2V8MAD1-F1
#
_entry.id   AF-A0A2V8MAD1-F1
#
_cell.length_a   1.000
_cell.length_b   1.000
_cell.length_c   1.000
_cell.angle_alpha   90.00
_cell.angle_beta   90.00
_cell.angle_gamma   90.00
#
_symmetry.space_group_name_H-M   'P 1'
#
loop_
_entity.id
_entity.type
_entity.pdbx_description
1 polymer ?
#
loop_
_entity_poly.entity_id
_entity_poly.type
_entity_poly.pdbx_seq_one_letter_code
_entity_poly.pdbx_strand_id
1 'polypeptide(L)'
;MTTETHEPITRETQSSELIEPRPFPFNQRTFCNYEPVEKSINQARVLIVDNLLRNEGDLSEVARADWGKDTSVQLKRERQIAALALQNIVANVERLVKQPETRIVHVTAVADGVTEFRPHAI
;
A
#
# COMPACT_ATOMS: atom_id res chain seq x y z
N MET A 1 -48.49 -38.56 -39.70
CA MET A 1 -48.16 -38.12 -38.33
C MET A 1 -46.88 -38.83 -37.94
N THR A 2 -45.75 -38.12 -37.99
CA THR A 2 -44.40 -38.68 -37.83
C THR A 2 -43.61 -37.80 -36.85
N THR A 3 -43.29 -38.40 -35.71
CA THR A 3 -42.07 -38.32 -34.88
C THR A 3 -41.22 -37.04 -34.85
N GLU A 4 -41.01 -36.55 -33.62
CA GLU A 4 -39.98 -35.59 -33.22
C GLU A 4 -38.56 -36.06 -33.56
N THR A 5 -37.68 -35.14 -33.96
CA THR A 5 -36.23 -35.30 -33.83
C THR A 5 -35.57 -33.94 -33.62
N HIS A 6 -34.60 -33.96 -32.72
CA HIS A 6 -33.96 -32.85 -32.01
C HIS A 6 -32.67 -32.41 -32.73
N GLU A 7 -32.42 -31.09 -32.74
CA GLU A 7 -31.11 -30.38 -32.83
C GLU A 7 -30.30 -30.43 -34.16
N PRO A 8 -29.39 -29.44 -34.43
CA PRO A 8 -28.70 -28.58 -33.47
C PRO A 8 -28.70 -27.06 -33.75
N ILE A 9 -28.47 -26.34 -32.65
CA ILE A 9 -28.12 -24.91 -32.59
C ILE A 9 -26.69 -24.74 -33.10
N THR A 10 -26.53 -24.21 -34.31
CA THR A 10 -25.22 -23.73 -34.78
C THR A 10 -24.97 -22.35 -34.18
N ARG A 11 -24.19 -22.29 -33.09
CA ARG A 11 -23.63 -21.03 -32.56
C ARG A 11 -22.53 -20.56 -33.50
N GLU A 12 -22.88 -19.69 -34.44
CA GLU A 12 -21.91 -18.91 -35.20
C GLU A 12 -21.53 -17.65 -34.39
N THR A 13 -20.32 -17.73 -33.84
CA THR A 13 -19.33 -16.66 -33.67
C THR A 13 -19.81 -15.22 -33.89
N GLN A 14 -20.07 -14.50 -32.79
CA GLN A 14 -19.89 -13.04 -32.74
C GLN A 14 -18.59 -12.74 -31.99
N SER A 15 -17.48 -12.82 -32.72
CA SER A 15 -16.29 -12.06 -32.40
C SER A 15 -16.58 -10.58 -32.72
N SER A 16 -16.84 -9.79 -31.69
CA SER A 16 -16.80 -8.33 -31.75
C SER A 16 -15.80 -7.86 -30.70
N GLU A 17 -14.51 -7.97 -31.02
CA GLU A 17 -13.52 -7.01 -30.50
C GLU A 17 -13.97 -5.63 -31.02
N LEU A 18 -14.08 -4.58 -30.23
CA LEU A 18 -13.02 -3.94 -29.45
C LEU A 18 -13.64 -3.21 -28.24
N ILE A 19 -13.30 -3.61 -27.02
CA ILE A 19 -13.53 -2.77 -25.84
C ILE A 19 -12.36 -1.78 -25.79
N GLU A 20 -12.56 -0.57 -26.29
CA GLU A 20 -11.60 0.52 -26.06
C GLU A 20 -11.69 0.95 -24.58
N PRO A 21 -10.61 0.82 -23.78
CA PRO A 21 -10.58 1.29 -22.42
C PRO A 21 -10.56 2.82 -22.43
N ARG A 22 -11.62 3.44 -21.90
CA ARG A 22 -11.69 4.90 -21.72
C ARG A 22 -10.79 5.33 -20.52
N PRO A 23 -10.65 6.65 -20.24
CA PRO A 23 -9.99 7.22 -19.04
C PRO A 23 -10.96 7.81 -17.99
N PHE A 24 -10.57 7.73 -16.71
CA PHE A 24 -11.42 7.68 -15.49
C PHE A 24 -12.75 8.47 -15.50
N PRO A 25 -13.86 7.95 -14.92
CA PRO A 25 -14.03 6.70 -14.16
C PRO A 25 -14.82 5.61 -14.93
N PHE A 26 -14.36 4.37 -14.88
CA PHE A 26 -14.65 3.31 -15.87
C PHE A 26 -16.03 2.65 -15.87
N ASN A 27 -17.01 3.21 -15.18
CA ASN A 27 -18.36 2.66 -15.13
C ASN A 27 -19.30 3.86 -15.33
N GLN A 28 -20.33 3.78 -16.18
CA GLN A 28 -21.30 4.86 -16.45
C GLN A 28 -22.21 5.22 -15.25
N ARG A 29 -21.75 5.05 -14.01
CA ARG A 29 -22.49 5.30 -12.77
C ARG A 29 -21.89 6.51 -12.06
N THR A 30 -22.75 7.36 -11.50
CA THR A 30 -22.38 8.59 -10.77
C THR A 30 -21.88 8.34 -9.35
N PHE A 31 -21.80 7.08 -8.93
CA PHE A 31 -21.37 6.68 -7.60
C PHE A 31 -20.57 5.38 -7.67
N CYS A 32 -19.66 5.20 -6.71
CA CYS A 32 -19.00 3.92 -6.44
C CYS A 32 -19.74 3.22 -5.30
N ASN A 33 -19.96 1.91 -5.41
CA ASN A 33 -20.36 1.13 -4.25
C ASN A 33 -19.22 1.14 -3.25
N TYR A 34 -19.49 1.51 -2.00
CA TYR A 34 -18.51 1.39 -0.94
C TYR A 34 -18.32 -0.09 -0.61
N GLU A 35 -17.13 -0.60 -0.86
CA GLU A 35 -16.74 -1.96 -0.46
C GLU A 35 -15.84 -1.86 0.78
N PRO A 36 -16.30 -2.31 1.96
CA PRO A 36 -15.48 -2.30 3.15
C PRO A 36 -14.32 -3.29 3.00
N VAL A 37 -13.11 -2.87 3.39
CA VAL A 37 -11.95 -3.77 3.45
C VAL A 37 -12.08 -4.64 4.68
N GLU A 38 -12.42 -5.92 4.50
CA GLU A 38 -12.42 -6.89 5.58
C GLU A 38 -11.00 -7.35 5.95
N LYS A 39 -10.77 -7.56 7.25
CA LYS A 39 -9.50 -8.08 7.75
C LYS A 39 -9.33 -9.56 7.35
N SER A 40 -8.48 -9.81 6.37
CA SER A 40 -8.24 -11.15 5.82
C SER A 40 -7.12 -11.91 6.54
N ILE A 41 -6.17 -11.22 7.17
CA ILE A 41 -5.00 -11.83 7.80
C ILE A 41 -5.28 -12.07 9.29
N ASN A 42 -5.13 -13.31 9.77
CA ASN A 42 -5.42 -13.64 11.17
C ASN A 42 -4.41 -12.99 12.14
N GLN A 43 -3.12 -13.16 11.92
CA GLN A 43 -2.07 -12.64 12.77
C GLN A 43 -0.84 -12.30 11.93
N ALA A 44 -0.20 -11.18 12.23
CA ALA A 44 1.05 -10.79 11.59
C ALA A 44 1.89 -9.91 12.51
N ARG A 45 3.20 -10.17 12.52
CA ARG A 45 4.22 -9.29 13.10
C ARG A 45 4.85 -8.49 11.96
N VAL A 46 4.74 -7.17 12.00
CA VAL A 46 5.22 -6.29 10.93
C VAL A 46 6.27 -5.33 11.47
N LEU A 47 7.51 -5.49 11.00
CA LEU A 47 8.59 -4.54 11.25
C LEU A 47 8.61 -3.51 10.11
N ILE A 48 8.29 -2.27 10.42
CA ILE A 48 8.33 -1.14 9.50
C ILE A 48 9.71 -0.50 9.63
N VAL A 49 10.43 -0.41 8.51
CA VAL A 49 11.75 0.23 8.47
C VAL A 49 11.63 1.58 7.77
N ASP A 50 11.94 2.66 8.47
CA ASP A 50 12.01 4.00 7.89
C ASP A 50 13.46 4.41 7.61
N ASN A 51 13.68 5.04 6.46
CA ASN A 51 14.96 5.66 6.07
C ASN A 51 14.73 7.15 5.81
N LEU A 52 14.04 7.81 6.75
CA LEU A 52 13.64 9.21 6.62
C LEU A 52 14.52 10.07 7.52
N LEU A 53 14.75 11.31 7.11
CA LEU A 53 15.64 12.24 7.80
C LEU A 53 15.11 12.57 9.20
N ARG A 54 15.90 12.27 10.23
CA ARG A 54 15.55 12.51 11.64
C ARG A 54 16.39 13.61 12.23
N ASN A 55 17.66 13.75 11.88
CA ASN A 55 18.55 14.74 12.47
C ASN A 55 19.56 15.25 11.42
N GLU A 56 20.35 16.24 11.80
CA GLU A 56 21.35 16.84 10.90
C GLU A 56 22.49 15.89 10.51
N GLY A 57 22.69 14.82 11.29
CA GLY A 57 23.63 13.74 10.98
C GLY A 57 23.16 12.85 9.84
N ASP A 58 21.86 12.80 9.56
CA ASP A 58 21.32 12.08 8.40
C ASP A 58 21.50 12.87 7.10
N LEU A 59 21.91 14.14 7.18
CA LEU A 59 22.12 15.00 6.01
C LEU A 59 23.48 14.78 5.38
N SER A 60 23.48 14.62 4.06
CA SER A 60 24.69 14.73 3.25
C SER A 60 25.27 16.15 3.33
N GLU A 61 26.54 16.29 2.99
CA GLU A 61 27.19 17.61 2.93
C GLU A 61 26.50 18.54 1.93
N VAL A 62 26.03 17.99 0.80
CA VAL A 62 25.27 18.72 -0.22
C VAL A 62 23.95 19.23 0.35
N ALA A 63 23.18 18.37 1.02
CA ALA A 63 21.91 18.78 1.62
C ALA A 63 22.11 19.85 2.71
N ARG A 64 23.20 19.76 3.48
CA ARG A 64 23.57 20.76 4.49
C ARG A 64 23.93 22.10 3.86
N ALA A 65 24.65 22.10 2.74
CA ALA A 65 24.99 23.32 2.01
C ALA A 65 23.75 23.96 1.37
N ASP A 66 22.86 23.14 0.78
CA ASP A 66 21.65 23.61 0.10
C ASP A 66 20.64 24.20 1.09
N TRP A 67 20.41 23.55 2.23
CA TRP A 67 19.44 24.03 3.23
C TRP A 67 20.02 25.13 4.11
N GLY A 68 21.33 25.14 4.37
CA GLY A 68 22.02 26.18 5.12
C GLY A 68 21.31 26.54 6.43
N LYS A 69 20.85 27.79 6.53
CA LYS A 69 20.17 28.32 7.73
C LYS A 69 18.78 27.72 7.98
N ASP A 70 18.15 27.15 6.95
CA ASP A 70 16.81 26.60 7.02
C ASP A 70 16.79 25.11 7.42
N THR A 71 17.96 24.51 7.64
CA THR A 71 18.12 23.08 7.97
C THR A 71 17.16 22.61 9.05
N SER A 72 17.02 23.38 10.13
CA SER A 72 16.11 23.02 11.25
C SER A 72 14.63 23.01 10.85
N VAL A 73 14.22 23.96 10.00
CA VAL A 73 12.85 24.08 9.49
C VAL A 73 12.54 22.94 8.52
N GLN A 74 13.47 22.64 7.62
CA GLN A 74 13.32 21.54 6.66
C GLN A 74 13.28 20.19 7.37
N LEU A 75 14.19 19.93 8.32
CA LEU A 75 14.14 18.71 9.13
C LEU A 75 12.84 18.58 9.91
N LYS A 76 12.30 19.68 10.45
CA LYS A 76 10.99 19.65 11.12
C LYS A 76 9.87 19.25 10.16
N ARG A 77 9.89 19.78 8.94
CA ARG A 77 8.92 19.42 7.88
C ARG A 77 9.06 17.96 7.47
N GLU A 78 10.28 17.49 7.23
CA GLU A 78 10.55 16.09 6.87
C GLU A 78 10.05 15.12 7.96
N ARG A 79 10.32 15.41 9.24
CA ARG A 79 9.79 14.62 10.35
C ARG A 79 8.25 14.57 10.38
N GLN A 80 7.58 15.67 10.02
CA GLN A 80 6.11 15.69 9.95
C GLN A 80 5.59 14.83 8.80
N ILE A 81 6.20 14.92 7.62
CA ILE A 81 5.84 14.09 6.46
C ILE A 81 6.07 12.61 6.79
N ALA A 82 7.22 12.29 7.41
CA ALA A 82 7.56 10.95 7.86
C ALA A 82 6.51 10.38 8.83
N ALA A 83 6.09 11.17 9.82
CA ALA A 83 5.07 10.75 10.77
C ALA A 83 3.73 10.42 10.08
N LEU A 84 3.30 11.26 9.12
CA LEU A 84 2.07 11.01 8.36
C LEU A 84 2.16 9.74 7.50
N ALA A 85 3.30 9.52 6.84
CA ALA A 85 3.53 8.32 6.03
C ALA A 85 3.50 7.05 6.90
N LEU A 86 4.19 7.07 8.03
CA LEU A 86 4.25 5.94 8.95
C LEU A 86 2.87 5.62 9.55
N GLN A 87 2.11 6.64 9.94
CA GLN A 87 0.73 6.47 10.42
C GLN A 87 -0.16 5.80 9.37
N ASN A 88 -0.04 6.19 8.10
CA ASN A 88 -0.80 5.56 7.01
C ASN A 88 -0.43 4.08 6.83
N ILE A 89 0.85 3.73 6.94
CA ILE A 89 1.30 2.32 6.84
C ILE A 89 0.74 1.51 8.01
N VAL A 90 0.88 2.01 9.24
CA VAL A 90 0.35 1.33 10.44
C VAL A 90 -1.16 1.13 10.33
N ALA A 91 -1.91 2.17 9.93
CA ALA A 91 -3.34 2.08 9.74
C ALA A 91 -3.74 1.05 8.67
N ASN A 92 -2.95 0.91 7.60
CA ASN A 92 -3.19 -0.12 6.59
C ASN A 92 -2.95 -1.54 7.13
N VAL A 93 -1.91 -1.74 7.94
CA VAL A 93 -1.69 -3.03 8.63
C VAL A 93 -2.88 -3.35 9.54
N GLU A 94 -3.34 -2.38 10.33
CA GLU A 94 -4.50 -2.55 11.21
C GLU A 94 -5.80 -2.84 10.47
N ARG A 95 -5.99 -2.29 9.25
CA ARG A 95 -7.15 -2.57 8.40
C ARG A 95 -7.15 -3.98 7.80
N LEU A 96 -5.97 -4.58 7.62
CA LEU A 96 -5.83 -5.89 6.96
C LEU A 96 -5.68 -7.06 7.95
N VAL A 97 -5.13 -6.81 9.14
CA VAL A 97 -4.76 -7.85 10.11
C VAL A 97 -5.69 -7.82 11.32
N LYS A 98 -6.18 -8.99 11.74
CA LYS A 98 -7.02 -9.16 12.95
C LYS A 98 -6.23 -8.93 14.22
N GLN A 99 -5.04 -9.54 14.33
CA GLN A 99 -4.11 -9.38 15.44
C GLN A 99 -2.75 -8.85 14.94
N PRO A 100 -2.63 -7.54 14.68
CA PRO A 100 -1.36 -6.93 14.28
C PRO A 100 -0.44 -6.73 15.48
N GLU A 101 0.84 -7.05 15.31
CA GLU A 101 1.91 -6.54 16.15
C GLU A 101 2.86 -5.74 15.26
N THR A 102 3.00 -4.44 15.52
CA THR A 102 3.79 -3.53 14.68
C THR A 102 4.93 -2.92 15.47
N ARG A 103 6.09 -2.78 14.84
CA ARG A 103 7.22 -2.02 15.37
C ARG A 103 7.85 -1.19 14.26
N ILE A 104 8.19 0.05 14.56
CA ILE A 104 8.87 0.96 13.63
C ILE A 104 10.32 1.12 14.08
N VAL A 105 11.26 1.01 13.15
CA VAL A 105 12.69 1.22 13.40
C VAL A 105 13.32 2.04 12.27
N HIS A 106 14.30 2.87 12.63
CA HIS A 106 15.13 3.53 11.62
C HIS A 106 16.03 2.51 10.91
N VAL A 107 16.42 2.79 9.67
CA VAL A 107 17.35 1.95 8.90
C VAL A 107 18.64 1.68 9.67
N THR A 108 19.13 2.65 10.45
CA THR A 108 20.36 2.50 11.25
C THR A 108 20.22 1.53 12.42
N ALA A 109 18.99 1.18 12.82
CA ALA A 109 18.68 0.30 13.94
C ALA A 109 18.00 -1.00 13.47
N VAL A 110 18.06 -1.34 12.18
CA VAL A 110 17.36 -2.51 11.62
C VAL A 110 17.90 -3.82 12.19
N ALA A 111 19.22 -3.96 12.33
CA ALA A 111 19.82 -5.20 12.82
C ALA A 111 19.33 -5.54 14.24
N ASP A 112 19.35 -4.56 15.13
CA ASP A 112 18.84 -4.69 16.51
C ASP A 112 17.33 -4.90 16.50
N GLY A 113 16.62 -4.10 15.70
CA GLY A 113 15.17 -4.18 15.53
C GLY A 113 14.69 -5.56 15.09
N VAL A 114 15.33 -6.18 14.11
CA VAL A 114 15.00 -7.53 13.63
C VAL A 114 15.26 -8.57 14.72
N THR A 115 16.38 -8.45 15.44
CA THR A 115 16.78 -9.41 16.47
C THR A 115 15.84 -9.39 17.67
N GLU A 116 15.48 -8.20 18.15
CA GLU A 116 14.57 -8.02 19.28
C GLU A 116 13.13 -8.32 18.93
N PHE A 117 12.65 -7.82 17.78
CA PHE A 117 11.25 -7.91 17.41
C PHE A 117 10.87 -9.25 16.80
N ARG A 118 11.81 -9.93 16.11
CA ARG A 118 11.59 -11.21 15.42
C ARG A 118 10.32 -11.18 14.56
N PRO A 119 10.30 -10.42 13.45
CA PRO A 119 9.10 -10.28 12.62
C PRO A 119 8.61 -11.62 12.02
N HIS A 120 9.46 -12.64 12.00
CA HIS A 120 9.14 -13.98 11.51
C HIS A 120 8.55 -14.91 12.58
N ALA A 121 8.51 -14.51 13.85
CA ALA A 121 8.04 -15.36 14.95
C ALA A 121 6.51 -15.27 15.11
N ILE A 122 5.75 -15.83 14.17
CA ILE A 122 4.28 -15.87 14.19
C ILE A 122 3.80 -17.22 14.70
#